data_AF-A0A2T0KC30-F1
#
_entry.id   AF-A0A2T0KC30-F1
#
_cell.length_a   1.000
_cell.length_b   1.000
_cell.length_c   1.000
_cell.angle_alpha   90.00
_cell.angle_beta   90.00
_cell.angle_gamma   90.00
#
_symmetry.space_group_name_H-M   'P 1'
#
loop_
_entity.id
_entity.type
_entity.pdbx_description
1 polymer ?
#
loop_
_entity_poly.entity_id
_entity_poly.type
_entity_poly.pdbx_seq_one_letter_code
_entity_poly.pdbx_strand_id
1 'polypeptide(L)'
;MLNANEIRTLCQQIRARSAASGPPPGGAEVGEELVARIEADVAEYRRQFLGESREQLPPEELRELLPLMGWLIYEASLDRLWGVPTEWDRLPNAEESEVAVGYIRRLADAARELVWPEFAPRALGAIRVDALIASKMDTETGYDQAWSRHREAAERHRAYADTLGTAADRESFLIALDEVLLQLALAETGTACRTAERVLGRWAEEFRQDDPRAERRESDRWTQKLFKQLTAGADIGRHALDKALRIKKGIGFTTKVTEERMALPTALRNPAIMTCRAVLLVYSLCPEMQRQRRLPPEGGSWDAYRTKLLADFDFALTALLEPVSKASGEDWPLSNDHKRSLVQICLHLGLVAPAHALPQPVVVDADLTLHTVNDEAVKRLSAWLAVEVDGKLRGDANIIGSASKPDFIRSVEACRTDSGATADYREWRREWFRLDRYATVEGRRERIEQMLDESSKE
;
A
#
# COMPACT_ATOMS: atom_id res chain seq x y z
N MET A 1 -23.96 -26.41 -1.30
CA MET A 1 -22.66 -26.64 -0.67
C MET A 1 -21.70 -27.21 -1.67
N LEU A 2 -20.73 -26.40 -2.04
CA LEU A 2 -19.50 -26.80 -2.70
C LEU A 2 -18.76 -27.80 -1.82
N ASN A 3 -18.23 -28.85 -2.42
CA ASN A 3 -17.29 -29.74 -1.72
C ASN A 3 -15.86 -29.20 -1.82
N ALA A 4 -14.95 -29.75 -1.01
CA ALA A 4 -13.56 -29.31 -0.92
C ALA A 4 -12.83 -29.31 -2.29
N ASN A 5 -13.05 -30.33 -3.12
CA ASN A 5 -12.40 -30.44 -4.43
C ASN A 5 -12.93 -29.39 -5.43
N GLU A 6 -14.23 -29.09 -5.37
CA GLU A 6 -14.82 -28.01 -6.17
C GLU A 6 -14.22 -26.66 -5.78
N ILE A 7 -14.10 -26.37 -4.49
CA ILE A 7 -13.51 -25.11 -4.00
C ILE A 7 -12.05 -25.00 -4.44
N ARG A 8 -11.24 -26.05 -4.26
CA ARG A 8 -9.83 -26.08 -4.72
C ARG A 8 -9.71 -25.79 -6.20
N THR A 9 -10.56 -26.43 -7.00
CA THR A 9 -10.56 -26.26 -8.46
C THR A 9 -10.87 -24.82 -8.84
N LEU A 10 -11.89 -24.21 -8.23
CA LEU A 10 -12.24 -22.81 -8.43
C LEU A 10 -11.09 -21.87 -8.07
N CYS A 11 -10.47 -22.05 -6.90
CA CYS A 11 -9.32 -21.23 -6.47
C CYS A 11 -8.17 -21.28 -7.49
N GLN A 12 -7.83 -22.48 -7.99
CA GLN A 12 -6.77 -22.66 -8.97
C GLN A 12 -7.13 -22.04 -10.33
N GLN A 13 -8.37 -22.21 -10.78
CA GLN A 13 -8.86 -21.63 -12.03
C GLN A 13 -8.87 -20.11 -11.98
N ILE A 14 -9.36 -19.50 -10.89
CA ILE A 14 -9.38 -18.05 -10.71
C ILE A 14 -7.95 -17.50 -10.69
N ARG A 15 -7.04 -18.10 -9.90
CA ARG A 15 -5.64 -17.65 -9.88
C ARG A 15 -4.96 -17.77 -11.25
N ALA A 16 -5.30 -18.78 -12.04
CA ALA A 16 -4.74 -18.94 -13.39
C ALA A 16 -5.18 -17.82 -14.36
N ARG A 17 -6.26 -17.07 -14.09
CA ARG A 17 -6.78 -15.98 -14.93
C ARG A 17 -5.95 -14.69 -14.89
N SER A 18 -4.65 -14.76 -14.62
CA SER A 18 -3.80 -13.57 -14.37
C SER A 18 -4.09 -12.40 -15.31
N ALA A 19 -4.10 -11.18 -14.77
CA ALA A 19 -4.45 -9.94 -15.48
C ALA A 19 -3.66 -9.71 -16.79
N ALA A 20 -2.51 -10.38 -16.99
CA ALA A 20 -1.68 -10.24 -18.17
C ALA A 20 -2.07 -11.15 -19.36
N SER A 21 -2.89 -12.18 -19.15
CA SER A 21 -3.09 -13.26 -20.14
C SER A 21 -4.53 -13.41 -20.62
N GLY A 22 -5.48 -12.68 -20.00
CA GLY A 22 -6.90 -12.97 -20.13
C GLY A 22 -7.27 -14.32 -19.49
N PRO A 23 -8.57 -14.63 -19.37
CA PRO A 23 -8.97 -15.91 -18.81
C PRO A 23 -8.62 -17.06 -19.77
N PRO A 24 -8.02 -18.17 -19.29
CA PRO A 24 -7.91 -19.36 -20.12
C PRO A 24 -9.30 -19.85 -20.54
N PRO A 25 -9.45 -20.44 -21.74
CA PRO A 25 -10.72 -21.03 -22.17
C PRO A 25 -11.26 -22.01 -21.13
N GLY A 26 -12.48 -21.78 -20.63
CA GLY A 26 -13.12 -22.61 -19.60
C GLY A 26 -12.72 -22.32 -18.14
N GLY A 27 -11.93 -21.26 -17.87
CA GLY A 27 -11.63 -20.83 -16.50
C GLY A 27 -12.85 -20.20 -15.82
N ALA A 28 -13.11 -20.54 -14.55
CA ALA A 28 -14.23 -20.00 -13.78
C ALA A 28 -14.25 -18.46 -13.78
N GLU A 29 -15.38 -17.87 -14.15
CA GLU A 29 -15.58 -16.43 -14.10
C GLU A 29 -16.12 -16.01 -12.73
N VAL A 30 -15.54 -14.95 -12.16
CA VAL A 30 -16.06 -14.35 -10.92
C VAL A 30 -17.20 -13.39 -11.29
N GLY A 31 -18.36 -13.95 -11.58
CA GLY A 31 -19.61 -13.22 -11.84
C GLY A 31 -20.68 -13.50 -10.81
N GLU A 32 -21.91 -13.05 -11.09
CA GLU A 32 -23.09 -13.22 -10.22
C GLU A 32 -23.26 -14.67 -9.72
N GLU A 33 -23.15 -15.65 -10.60
CA GLU A 33 -23.36 -17.06 -10.26
C GLU A 33 -22.38 -17.55 -9.18
N LEU A 34 -21.08 -17.26 -9.34
CA LEU A 34 -20.09 -17.70 -8.37
C LEU A 34 -20.23 -16.96 -7.03
N VAL A 35 -20.49 -15.65 -7.06
CA VAL A 35 -20.69 -14.85 -5.84
C VAL A 35 -21.92 -15.35 -5.08
N ALA A 36 -23.05 -15.58 -5.76
CA ALA A 36 -24.26 -16.11 -5.16
C ALA A 36 -24.05 -17.53 -4.58
N ARG A 37 -23.24 -18.37 -5.23
CA ARG A 37 -22.87 -19.70 -4.69
C ARG A 37 -22.05 -19.61 -3.40
N ILE A 38 -21.09 -18.69 -3.34
CA ILE A 38 -20.29 -18.44 -2.12
C ILE A 38 -21.20 -17.97 -0.99
N GLU A 39 -22.06 -16.99 -1.24
CA GLU A 39 -23.02 -16.49 -0.23
C GLU A 39 -23.96 -17.57 0.26
N ALA A 40 -24.52 -18.39 -0.65
CA ALA A 40 -25.41 -19.49 -0.29
C ALA A 40 -24.72 -20.53 0.61
N ASP A 41 -23.45 -20.85 0.33
CA ASP A 41 -22.68 -21.79 1.16
C ASP A 41 -22.34 -21.20 2.53
N VAL A 42 -21.95 -19.91 2.61
CA VAL A 42 -21.72 -19.23 3.89
C VAL A 42 -23.01 -19.18 4.72
N ALA A 43 -24.13 -18.85 4.10
CA ALA A 43 -25.44 -18.85 4.76
C ALA A 43 -25.82 -20.26 5.25
N GLU A 44 -25.50 -21.30 4.48
CA GLU A 44 -25.73 -22.68 4.87
C GLU A 44 -24.86 -23.10 6.05
N TYR A 45 -23.57 -22.74 6.07
CA TYR A 45 -22.69 -22.99 7.21
C TYR A 45 -23.24 -22.33 8.49
N ARG A 46 -23.73 -21.09 8.38
CA ARG A 46 -24.38 -20.41 9.51
C ARG A 46 -25.63 -21.14 9.95
N ARG A 47 -26.52 -21.50 9.01
CA ARG A 47 -27.78 -22.18 9.32
C ARG A 47 -27.57 -23.51 10.03
N GLN A 48 -26.59 -24.29 9.61
CA GLN A 48 -26.33 -25.62 10.18
C GLN A 48 -25.56 -25.57 11.50
N PHE A 49 -24.60 -24.64 11.63
CA PHE A 49 -23.59 -24.73 12.69
C PHE A 49 -23.57 -23.54 13.67
N LEU A 50 -24.39 -22.51 13.46
CA LEU A 50 -24.54 -21.41 14.41
C LEU A 50 -25.53 -21.80 15.53
N GLY A 51 -25.01 -22.36 16.63
CA GLY A 51 -25.79 -22.73 17.83
C GLY A 51 -25.49 -21.85 19.06
N GLU A 52 -26.31 -21.98 20.12
CA GLU A 52 -26.19 -21.21 21.37
C GLU A 52 -24.90 -21.47 22.16
N SER A 53 -24.33 -22.68 22.07
CA SER A 53 -23.02 -23.04 22.62
C SER A 53 -22.06 -23.33 21.48
N ARG A 54 -21.23 -22.34 21.12
CA ARG A 54 -20.20 -22.52 20.10
C ARG A 54 -19.00 -23.26 20.69
N GLU A 55 -18.80 -24.49 20.23
CA GLU A 55 -17.58 -25.24 20.54
C GLU A 55 -16.33 -24.48 20.06
N GLN A 56 -15.21 -24.68 20.77
CA GLN A 56 -13.95 -24.02 20.47
C GLN A 56 -13.40 -24.41 19.09
N LEU A 57 -13.64 -25.65 18.65
CA LEU A 57 -13.18 -26.17 17.36
C LEU A 57 -14.36 -26.32 16.40
N PRO A 58 -14.17 -26.09 15.10
CA PRO A 58 -15.20 -26.40 14.11
C PRO A 58 -15.40 -27.92 14.01
N PRO A 59 -16.62 -28.37 13.66
CA PRO A 59 -16.89 -29.76 13.29
C PRO A 59 -15.99 -30.25 12.16
N GLU A 60 -15.75 -31.57 12.10
CA GLU A 60 -14.82 -32.18 11.13
C GLU A 60 -15.13 -31.77 9.68
N GLU A 61 -16.42 -31.69 9.33
CA GLU A 61 -16.91 -31.28 8.01
C GLU A 61 -16.44 -29.86 7.63
N LEU A 62 -16.34 -28.95 8.61
CA LEU A 62 -15.92 -27.56 8.39
C LEU A 62 -14.42 -27.35 8.52
N ARG A 63 -13.67 -28.28 9.14
CA ARG A 63 -12.21 -28.14 9.30
C ARG A 63 -11.48 -28.04 7.96
N GLU A 64 -11.92 -28.81 6.97
CA GLU A 64 -11.37 -28.73 5.62
C GLU A 64 -12.00 -27.59 4.80
N LEU A 65 -13.31 -27.33 4.96
CA LEU A 65 -14.03 -26.37 4.13
C LEU A 65 -13.74 -24.91 4.47
N LEU A 66 -13.56 -24.55 5.74
CA LEU A 66 -13.36 -23.15 6.15
C LEU A 66 -12.08 -22.53 5.58
N PRO A 67 -10.89 -23.17 5.65
CA PRO A 67 -9.68 -22.66 5.03
C PRO A 67 -9.85 -22.45 3.52
N LEU A 68 -10.49 -23.42 2.85
CA LEU A 68 -10.76 -23.41 1.41
C LEU A 68 -11.74 -22.30 1.01
N MET A 69 -12.84 -22.14 1.74
CA MET A 69 -13.81 -21.07 1.50
C MET A 69 -13.16 -19.70 1.71
N GLY A 70 -12.34 -19.54 2.75
CA GLY A 70 -11.55 -18.32 2.95
C GLY A 70 -10.58 -18.04 1.81
N TRP A 71 -9.97 -19.08 1.22
CA TRP A 71 -9.13 -18.95 0.04
C TRP A 71 -9.94 -18.54 -1.21
N LEU A 72 -11.10 -19.16 -1.44
CA LEU A 72 -11.96 -18.84 -2.58
C LEU A 72 -12.46 -17.39 -2.53
N ILE A 73 -12.94 -16.95 -1.37
CA ILE A 73 -13.36 -15.56 -1.13
C ILE A 73 -12.20 -14.60 -1.43
N TYR A 74 -10.98 -14.93 -1.00
CA TYR A 74 -9.80 -14.13 -1.28
C TYR A 74 -9.49 -14.02 -2.78
N GLU A 75 -9.40 -15.14 -3.50
CA GLU A 75 -9.09 -15.15 -4.93
C GLU A 75 -10.18 -14.43 -5.75
N ALA A 76 -11.44 -14.69 -5.45
CA ALA A 76 -12.58 -14.05 -6.13
C ALA A 76 -12.55 -12.52 -5.94
N SER A 77 -12.26 -12.06 -4.71
CA SER A 77 -12.15 -10.63 -4.42
C SER A 77 -10.98 -10.00 -5.18
N LEU A 78 -9.82 -10.66 -5.19
CA LEU A 78 -8.62 -10.16 -5.84
C LEU A 78 -8.77 -10.09 -7.37
N ASP A 79 -9.40 -11.10 -7.98
CA ASP A 79 -9.70 -11.15 -9.41
C ASP A 79 -10.51 -9.93 -9.86
N ARG A 80 -11.57 -9.60 -9.11
CA ARG A 80 -12.40 -8.41 -9.40
C ARG A 80 -11.65 -7.11 -9.15
N LEU A 81 -10.79 -7.03 -8.13
CA LEU A 81 -10.04 -5.82 -7.81
C LEU A 81 -9.16 -5.33 -8.97
N TRP A 82 -8.59 -6.24 -9.77
CA TRP A 82 -7.74 -5.89 -10.90
C TRP A 82 -8.50 -5.16 -12.01
N GLY A 83 -9.81 -5.39 -12.13
CA GLY A 83 -10.68 -4.69 -13.08
C GLY A 83 -11.13 -3.31 -12.65
N VAL A 84 -10.90 -2.91 -11.39
CA VAL A 84 -11.35 -1.60 -10.87
C VAL A 84 -10.20 -0.57 -10.99
N PRO A 85 -10.28 0.44 -11.87
CA PRO A 85 -9.28 1.50 -11.97
C PRO A 85 -9.32 2.48 -10.77
N THR A 86 -8.39 3.44 -10.74
CA THR A 86 -8.46 4.56 -9.78
C THR A 86 -9.40 5.63 -10.34
N GLU A 87 -10.08 6.39 -9.47
CA GLU A 87 -11.16 7.34 -9.83
C GLU A 87 -12.29 6.65 -10.63
N TRP A 88 -12.53 5.36 -10.38
CA TRP A 88 -13.46 4.53 -11.15
C TRP A 88 -14.89 5.07 -11.19
N ASP A 89 -15.30 5.81 -10.15
CA ASP A 89 -16.61 6.44 -10.01
C ASP A 89 -16.81 7.63 -10.95
N ARG A 90 -15.76 8.07 -11.64
CA ARG A 90 -15.76 9.23 -12.57
C ARG A 90 -15.43 8.86 -14.01
N LEU A 91 -15.15 7.58 -14.28
CA LEU A 91 -14.79 7.14 -15.63
C LEU A 91 -16.03 6.90 -16.50
N PRO A 92 -15.92 7.04 -17.85
CA PRO A 92 -17.02 6.78 -18.76
C PRO A 92 -17.62 5.36 -18.67
N ASN A 93 -16.85 4.38 -18.21
CA ASN A 93 -17.25 2.99 -18.00
C ASN A 93 -17.44 2.65 -16.52
N ALA A 94 -17.93 3.59 -15.72
CA ALA A 94 -18.17 3.40 -14.28
C ALA A 94 -19.07 2.18 -13.99
N GLU A 95 -20.04 1.86 -14.84
CA GLU A 95 -20.97 0.73 -14.66
C GLU A 95 -20.26 -0.62 -14.49
N GLU A 96 -19.23 -0.91 -15.30
CA GLU A 96 -18.44 -2.17 -15.18
C GLU A 96 -17.69 -2.21 -13.84
N SER A 97 -17.16 -1.07 -13.41
CA SER A 97 -16.47 -0.94 -12.13
C SER A 97 -17.44 -1.05 -10.95
N GLU A 98 -18.64 -0.50 -11.08
CA GLU A 98 -19.71 -0.59 -10.08
C GLU A 98 -20.14 -2.04 -9.85
N VAL A 99 -20.29 -2.82 -10.93
CA VAL A 99 -20.60 -4.25 -10.83
C VAL A 99 -19.48 -5.00 -10.09
N ALA A 100 -18.22 -4.78 -10.48
CA ALA A 100 -17.07 -5.41 -9.81
C ALA A 100 -16.97 -5.00 -8.33
N VAL A 101 -17.23 -3.73 -8.01
CA VAL A 101 -17.32 -3.20 -6.65
C VAL A 101 -18.46 -3.85 -5.87
N GLY A 102 -19.61 -4.06 -6.48
CA GLY A 102 -20.74 -4.78 -5.90
C GLY A 102 -20.37 -6.20 -5.49
N TYR A 103 -19.70 -6.94 -6.37
CA TYR A 103 -19.20 -8.29 -6.07
C TYR A 103 -18.18 -8.30 -4.94
N ILE A 104 -17.24 -7.35 -4.93
CA ILE A 104 -16.25 -7.23 -3.84
C ILE A 104 -16.92 -7.01 -2.49
N ARG A 105 -17.93 -6.14 -2.42
CA ARG A 105 -18.67 -5.87 -1.17
C ARG A 105 -19.40 -7.11 -0.67
N ARG A 106 -20.09 -7.82 -1.57
CA ARG A 106 -20.76 -9.10 -1.27
C ARG A 106 -19.79 -10.16 -0.76
N LEU A 107 -18.62 -10.29 -1.38
CA LEU A 107 -17.57 -11.22 -0.92
C LEU A 107 -16.98 -10.81 0.45
N ALA A 108 -16.85 -9.51 0.72
CA ALA A 108 -16.45 -9.01 2.03
C ALA A 108 -17.52 -9.29 3.09
N ASP A 109 -18.80 -9.16 2.76
CA ASP A 109 -19.91 -9.52 3.67
C ASP A 109 -19.95 -11.03 3.93
N ALA A 110 -19.77 -11.86 2.91
CA ALA A 110 -19.59 -13.31 3.08
C ALA A 110 -18.41 -13.63 4.02
N ALA A 111 -17.28 -12.92 3.90
CA ALA A 111 -16.15 -13.08 4.82
C ALA A 111 -16.50 -12.69 6.28
N ARG A 112 -17.30 -11.64 6.48
CA ARG A 112 -17.75 -11.19 7.82
C ARG A 112 -18.70 -12.19 8.47
N GLU A 113 -19.45 -12.92 7.65
CA GLU A 113 -20.50 -13.84 8.06
C GLU A 113 -20.04 -15.28 8.31
N LEU A 114 -18.82 -15.66 7.92
CA LEU A 114 -18.27 -16.99 8.17
C LEU A 114 -18.37 -17.41 9.65
N VAL A 115 -18.78 -18.66 9.86
CA VAL A 115 -18.66 -19.35 11.15
C VAL A 115 -17.20 -19.77 11.38
N TRP A 116 -16.71 -19.73 12.62
CA TRP A 116 -15.29 -20.01 12.92
C TRP A 116 -14.30 -19.27 12.00
N PRO A 117 -14.45 -17.94 11.84
CA PRO A 117 -13.67 -17.19 10.88
C PRO A 117 -12.16 -17.21 11.17
N GLU A 118 -11.76 -17.48 12.42
CA GLU A 118 -10.37 -17.72 12.81
C GLU A 118 -9.72 -18.94 12.12
N PHE A 119 -10.53 -19.90 11.62
CA PHE A 119 -10.11 -21.04 10.82
C PHE A 119 -10.22 -20.78 9.30
N ALA A 120 -10.61 -19.56 8.88
CA ALA A 120 -10.66 -19.10 7.49
C ALA A 120 -9.86 -17.80 7.30
N PRO A 121 -8.59 -17.74 7.72
CA PRO A 121 -7.84 -16.48 7.89
C PRO A 121 -7.73 -15.66 6.59
N ARG A 122 -7.68 -16.32 5.43
CA ARG A 122 -7.60 -15.67 4.11
C ARG A 122 -8.84 -14.85 3.75
N ALA A 123 -10.00 -15.14 4.33
CA ALA A 123 -11.23 -14.39 4.10
C ALA A 123 -11.07 -12.91 4.49
N LEU A 124 -10.19 -12.58 5.47
CA LEU A 124 -9.86 -11.19 5.81
C LEU A 124 -9.32 -10.38 4.63
N GLY A 125 -8.73 -11.05 3.64
CA GLY A 125 -8.27 -10.40 2.43
C GLY A 125 -9.39 -9.79 1.59
N ALA A 126 -10.65 -10.26 1.71
CA ALA A 126 -11.80 -9.60 1.06
C ALA A 126 -12.12 -8.24 1.67
N ILE A 127 -12.03 -8.11 3.01
CA ILE A 127 -12.20 -6.82 3.71
C ILE A 127 -11.12 -5.83 3.27
N ARG A 128 -9.88 -6.30 3.08
CA ARG A 128 -8.80 -5.49 2.47
C ARG A 128 -9.15 -5.05 1.06
N VAL A 129 -9.67 -5.94 0.23
CA VAL A 129 -10.05 -5.59 -1.15
C VAL A 129 -11.15 -4.53 -1.16
N ASP A 130 -12.13 -4.62 -0.25
CA ASP A 130 -13.15 -3.59 -0.02
C ASP A 130 -12.52 -2.26 0.44
N ALA A 131 -11.49 -2.29 1.28
CA ALA A 131 -10.74 -1.08 1.65
C ALA A 131 -9.99 -0.47 0.46
N LEU A 132 -9.41 -1.31 -0.41
CA LEU A 132 -8.69 -0.86 -1.59
C LEU A 132 -9.61 -0.19 -2.61
N ILE A 133 -10.79 -0.74 -2.90
CA ILE A 133 -11.75 -0.08 -3.81
C ILE A 133 -12.25 1.26 -3.24
N ALA A 134 -12.43 1.36 -1.92
CA ALA A 134 -12.80 2.63 -1.29
C ALA A 134 -11.67 3.67 -1.45
N SER A 135 -10.42 3.26 -1.23
CA SER A 135 -9.26 4.14 -1.46
C SER A 135 -9.08 4.53 -2.93
N LYS A 136 -9.50 3.67 -3.87
CA LYS A 136 -9.42 3.94 -5.31
C LYS A 136 -10.41 5.00 -5.79
N MET A 137 -11.46 5.33 -5.03
CA MET A 137 -12.33 6.48 -5.34
C MET A 137 -11.54 7.80 -5.32
N ASP A 138 -10.40 7.85 -4.61
CA ASP A 138 -9.56 9.04 -4.50
C ASP A 138 -10.32 10.29 -3.99
N THR A 139 -11.23 10.09 -3.04
CA THR A 139 -12.02 11.14 -2.36
C THR A 139 -11.77 11.14 -0.84
N GLU A 140 -12.03 12.25 -0.13
CA GLU A 140 -11.90 12.25 1.34
C GLU A 140 -12.81 11.19 1.97
N THR A 141 -14.08 11.13 1.53
CA THR A 141 -15.04 10.10 1.94
C THR A 141 -14.52 8.69 1.65
N GLY A 142 -13.92 8.46 0.47
CA GLY A 142 -13.36 7.16 0.10
C GLY A 142 -12.18 6.75 0.98
N TYR A 143 -11.33 7.69 1.37
CA TYR A 143 -10.25 7.44 2.32
C TYR A 143 -10.77 7.14 3.72
N ASP A 144 -11.73 7.90 4.24
CA ASP A 144 -12.32 7.64 5.56
C ASP A 144 -13.01 6.26 5.60
N GLN A 145 -13.68 5.90 4.50
CA GLN A 145 -14.24 4.57 4.29
C GLN A 145 -13.19 3.44 4.23
N ALA A 146 -12.05 3.67 3.60
CA ALA A 146 -10.94 2.72 3.58
C ALA A 146 -10.34 2.54 4.99
N TRP A 147 -10.14 3.63 5.74
CA TRP A 147 -9.64 3.59 7.12
C TRP A 147 -10.56 2.83 8.07
N SER A 148 -11.88 2.96 7.91
CA SER A 148 -12.85 2.17 8.68
C SER A 148 -12.66 0.66 8.45
N ARG A 149 -12.41 0.25 7.21
CA ARG A 149 -12.23 -1.16 6.82
C ARG A 149 -10.88 -1.72 7.22
N HIS A 150 -9.81 -0.92 7.14
CA HIS A 150 -8.49 -1.31 7.66
C HIS A 150 -8.56 -1.57 9.18
N ARG A 151 -9.24 -0.69 9.92
CA ARG A 151 -9.48 -0.89 11.35
C ARG A 151 -10.25 -2.17 11.63
N GLU A 152 -11.34 -2.41 10.90
CA GLU A 152 -12.11 -3.65 11.00
C GLU A 152 -11.22 -4.89 10.77
N ALA A 153 -10.41 -4.89 9.70
CA ALA A 153 -9.52 -5.99 9.38
C ALA A 153 -8.46 -6.23 10.46
N ALA A 154 -7.89 -5.16 11.03
CA ALA A 154 -6.90 -5.24 12.11
C ALA A 154 -7.52 -5.77 13.42
N GLU A 155 -8.73 -5.31 13.77
CA GLU A 155 -9.47 -5.79 14.94
C GLU A 155 -9.83 -7.27 14.80
N ARG A 156 -10.33 -7.69 13.63
CA ARG A 156 -10.63 -9.10 13.33
C ARG A 156 -9.38 -9.98 13.32
N HIS A 157 -8.29 -9.52 12.70
CA HIS A 157 -7.02 -10.25 12.72
C HIS A 157 -6.57 -10.53 14.17
N ARG A 158 -6.61 -9.52 15.04
CA ARG A 158 -6.28 -9.68 16.47
C ARG A 158 -7.23 -10.67 17.14
N ALA A 159 -8.53 -10.48 16.96
CA ALA A 159 -9.54 -11.37 17.55
C ALA A 159 -9.33 -12.84 17.11
N TYR A 160 -9.02 -13.08 15.84
CA TYR A 160 -8.80 -14.43 15.32
C TYR A 160 -7.55 -15.06 15.92
N ALA A 161 -6.45 -14.30 16.03
CA ALA A 161 -5.24 -14.77 16.67
C ALA A 161 -5.46 -15.15 18.16
N ASP A 162 -6.31 -14.39 18.86
CA ASP A 162 -6.64 -14.62 20.27
C ASP A 162 -7.59 -15.82 20.47
N THR A 163 -8.49 -16.10 19.52
CA THR A 163 -9.52 -17.15 19.65
C THR A 163 -9.11 -18.53 19.12
N LEU A 164 -7.99 -18.67 18.41
CA LEU A 164 -7.48 -19.96 17.90
C LEU A 164 -7.21 -21.02 19.00
N GLY A 165 -7.11 -20.62 20.26
CA GLY A 165 -7.17 -21.56 21.38
C GLY A 165 -6.02 -22.57 21.47
N THR A 166 -6.35 -23.84 21.72
CA THR A 166 -5.40 -24.97 21.79
C THR A 166 -5.54 -25.94 20.61
N ALA A 167 -6.04 -25.47 19.46
CA ALA A 167 -6.16 -26.30 18.26
C ALA A 167 -4.80 -26.93 17.89
N ALA A 168 -4.80 -28.20 17.47
CA ALA A 168 -3.58 -28.90 17.07
C ALA A 168 -2.84 -28.17 15.92
N ASP A 169 -3.61 -27.57 15.00
CA ASP A 169 -3.09 -26.85 13.83
C ASP A 169 -2.96 -25.33 14.05
N ARG A 170 -2.96 -24.89 15.32
CA ARG A 170 -2.91 -23.45 15.67
C ARG A 170 -1.77 -22.72 14.97
N GLU A 171 -0.58 -23.33 14.92
CA GLU A 171 0.59 -22.70 14.30
C GLU A 171 0.36 -22.45 12.80
N SER A 172 -0.23 -23.41 12.08
CA SER A 172 -0.57 -23.27 10.67
C SER A 172 -1.55 -22.12 10.42
N PHE A 173 -2.57 -21.97 11.27
CA PHE A 173 -3.52 -20.85 11.17
C PHE A 173 -2.88 -19.50 11.52
N LEU A 174 -2.00 -19.45 12.52
CA LEU A 174 -1.24 -18.24 12.84
C LEU A 174 -0.32 -17.81 11.70
N ILE A 175 0.32 -18.76 11.02
CA ILE A 175 1.12 -18.49 9.82
C ILE A 175 0.23 -17.91 8.73
N ALA A 176 -0.93 -18.51 8.46
CA ALA A 176 -1.85 -18.03 7.44
C ALA A 176 -2.40 -16.63 7.79
N LEU A 177 -2.69 -16.34 9.07
CA LEU A 177 -3.03 -15.00 9.54
C LEU A 177 -1.89 -14.00 9.31
N ASP A 178 -0.65 -14.36 9.68
CA ASP A 178 0.52 -13.50 9.51
C ASP A 178 0.80 -13.22 8.02
N GLU A 179 0.59 -14.19 7.12
CA GLU A 179 0.72 -13.99 5.67
C GLU A 179 -0.37 -13.07 5.10
N VAL A 180 -1.60 -13.16 5.62
CA VAL A 180 -2.69 -12.24 5.25
C VAL A 180 -2.43 -10.85 5.82
N LEU A 181 -1.88 -10.73 7.03
CA LEU A 181 -1.47 -9.47 7.64
C LEU A 181 -0.51 -8.68 6.75
N LEU A 182 0.41 -9.33 6.04
CA LEU A 182 1.29 -8.66 5.08
C LEU A 182 0.49 -7.90 4.01
N GLN A 183 -0.60 -8.50 3.54
CA GLN A 183 -1.48 -7.88 2.55
C GLN A 183 -2.34 -6.78 3.17
N LEU A 184 -2.88 -6.99 4.38
CA LEU A 184 -3.65 -5.99 5.13
C LEU A 184 -2.80 -4.72 5.36
N ALA A 185 -1.62 -4.89 5.95
CA ALA A 185 -0.69 -3.83 6.24
C ALA A 185 -0.24 -3.09 4.98
N LEU A 186 0.05 -3.82 3.89
CA LEU A 186 0.39 -3.21 2.60
C LEU A 186 -0.72 -2.29 2.10
N ALA A 187 -1.98 -2.68 2.25
CA ALA A 187 -3.12 -1.86 1.82
C ALA A 187 -3.31 -0.64 2.71
N GLU A 188 -3.15 -0.78 4.03
CA GLU A 188 -3.27 0.32 4.99
C GLU A 188 -2.17 1.37 4.83
N THR A 189 -0.90 0.94 4.77
CA THR A 189 0.24 1.83 4.46
C THR A 189 0.06 2.49 3.10
N GLY A 190 -0.44 1.75 2.10
CA GLY A 190 -0.76 2.28 0.77
C GLY A 190 -1.87 3.34 0.80
N THR A 191 -2.92 3.15 1.61
CA THR A 191 -3.96 4.16 1.83
C THR A 191 -3.40 5.43 2.46
N ALA A 192 -2.55 5.31 3.49
CA ALA A 192 -1.89 6.47 4.10
C ALA A 192 -1.06 7.27 3.08
N CYS A 193 -0.27 6.59 2.24
CA CYS A 193 0.51 7.23 1.18
C CYS A 193 -0.39 7.91 0.14
N ARG A 194 -1.46 7.23 -0.31
CA ARG A 194 -2.42 7.77 -1.30
C ARG A 194 -3.16 9.02 -0.81
N THR A 195 -3.62 9.01 0.45
CA THR A 195 -4.25 10.20 1.04
C THR A 195 -3.28 11.38 1.05
N ALA A 196 -2.01 11.17 1.43
CA ALA A 196 -0.99 12.20 1.38
C ALA A 196 -0.69 12.65 -0.06
N GLU A 197 -0.62 11.73 -1.02
CA GLU A 197 -0.41 12.03 -2.45
C GLU A 197 -1.42 13.00 -3.00
N ARG A 198 -2.69 12.71 -2.78
CA ARG A 198 -3.76 13.57 -3.29
C ARG A 198 -3.73 14.94 -2.62
N VAL A 199 -3.67 14.99 -1.28
CA VAL A 199 -3.73 16.27 -0.55
C VAL A 199 -2.52 17.14 -0.87
N LEU A 200 -1.31 16.56 -0.88
CA LEU A 200 -0.10 17.31 -1.16
C LEU A 200 0.03 17.70 -2.63
N GLY A 201 -0.36 16.81 -3.55
CA GLY A 201 -0.21 17.01 -4.99
C GLY A 201 -1.31 17.85 -5.64
N ARG A 202 -2.53 17.84 -5.08
CA ARG A 202 -3.70 18.56 -5.57
C ARG A 202 -4.17 19.69 -4.67
N TRP A 203 -3.30 20.18 -3.78
CA TRP A 203 -3.63 21.30 -2.88
C TRP A 203 -4.18 22.50 -3.64
N ALA A 204 -3.45 22.95 -4.67
CA ALA A 204 -3.80 24.12 -5.46
C ALA A 204 -5.12 23.97 -6.23
N GLU A 205 -5.54 22.74 -6.54
CA GLU A 205 -6.75 22.42 -7.28
C GLU A 205 -7.96 22.17 -6.38
N GLU A 206 -7.79 21.48 -5.26
CA GLU A 206 -8.91 20.91 -4.48
C GLU A 206 -9.05 21.46 -3.07
N PHE A 207 -7.98 22.02 -2.49
CA PHE A 207 -7.95 22.35 -1.05
C PHE A 207 -7.69 23.84 -0.77
N ARG A 208 -7.15 24.58 -1.73
CA ARG A 208 -6.87 26.01 -1.60
C ARG A 208 -8.12 26.81 -1.22
N GLN A 209 -7.98 27.69 -0.26
CA GLN A 209 -9.01 28.61 0.22
C GLN A 209 -8.69 30.05 -0.19
N ASP A 210 -9.72 30.82 -0.51
CA ASP A 210 -9.55 32.25 -0.84
C ASP A 210 -9.26 33.10 0.41
N ASP A 211 -9.81 32.72 1.57
CA ASP A 211 -9.57 33.41 2.84
C ASP A 211 -8.27 32.92 3.50
N PRO A 212 -7.29 33.82 3.80
CA PRO A 212 -6.02 33.42 4.40
C PRO A 212 -6.13 32.73 5.76
N ARG A 213 -7.18 32.99 6.55
CA ARG A 213 -7.38 32.32 7.85
C ARG A 213 -7.97 30.92 7.66
N ALA A 214 -8.89 30.75 6.72
CA ALA A 214 -9.39 29.44 6.31
C ALA A 214 -8.25 28.57 5.74
N GLU A 215 -7.42 29.14 4.85
CA GLU A 215 -6.27 28.45 4.25
C GLU A 215 -5.32 27.90 5.31
N ARG A 216 -4.90 28.73 6.28
CA ARG A 216 -4.02 28.30 7.37
C ARG A 216 -4.65 27.17 8.21
N ARG A 217 -5.93 27.31 8.58
CA ARG A 217 -6.62 26.28 9.38
C ARG A 217 -6.73 24.95 8.63
N GLU A 218 -7.05 25.00 7.35
CA GLU A 218 -7.17 23.81 6.51
C GLU A 218 -5.80 23.16 6.28
N SER A 219 -4.76 23.97 6.05
CA SER A 219 -3.36 23.51 5.95
C SER A 219 -2.90 22.81 7.22
N ASP A 220 -3.17 23.39 8.39
CA ASP A 220 -2.83 22.81 9.69
C ASP A 220 -3.59 21.50 9.93
N ARG A 221 -4.90 21.49 9.66
CA ARG A 221 -5.76 20.30 9.79
C ARG A 221 -5.21 19.14 8.97
N TRP A 222 -4.91 19.37 7.69
CA TRP A 222 -4.39 18.32 6.82
C TRP A 222 -2.99 17.89 7.20
N THR A 223 -2.10 18.81 7.55
CA THR A 223 -0.74 18.44 8.00
C THR A 223 -0.80 17.48 9.18
N GLN A 224 -1.64 17.78 10.19
CA GLN A 224 -1.81 16.92 11.36
C GLN A 224 -2.47 15.59 11.02
N LYS A 225 -3.52 15.59 10.18
CA LYS A 225 -4.21 14.37 9.72
C LYS A 225 -3.25 13.45 8.96
N LEU A 226 -2.51 14.00 8.00
CA LEU A 226 -1.53 13.27 7.19
C LEU A 226 -0.39 12.75 8.05
N PHE A 227 0.21 13.57 8.92
CA PHE A 227 1.32 13.14 9.77
C PHE A 227 0.92 11.96 10.67
N LYS A 228 -0.27 12.02 11.29
CA LYS A 228 -0.81 10.92 12.10
C LYS A 228 -1.01 9.65 11.28
N GLN A 229 -1.66 9.76 10.12
CA GLN A 229 -1.96 8.62 9.25
C GLN A 229 -0.70 7.97 8.68
N LEU A 230 0.27 8.78 8.24
CA LEU A 230 1.55 8.32 7.71
C LEU A 230 2.44 7.70 8.79
N THR A 231 2.46 8.25 10.00
CA THR A 231 3.20 7.66 11.14
C THR A 231 2.65 6.27 11.45
N ALA A 232 1.32 6.15 11.60
CA ALA A 232 0.68 4.86 11.79
C ALA A 232 0.96 3.89 10.62
N GLY A 233 0.88 4.37 9.37
CA GLY A 233 1.18 3.59 8.18
C GLY A 233 2.63 3.09 8.12
N ALA A 234 3.60 3.90 8.55
CA ALA A 234 5.00 3.53 8.63
C ALA A 234 5.24 2.45 9.71
N ASP A 235 4.63 2.61 10.89
CA ASP A 235 4.73 1.62 11.97
C ASP A 235 4.11 0.27 11.58
N ILE A 236 2.94 0.31 10.92
CA ILE A 236 2.27 -0.89 10.38
C ILE A 236 3.12 -1.56 9.30
N GLY A 237 3.70 -0.78 8.39
CA GLY A 237 4.59 -1.29 7.35
C GLY A 237 5.83 -1.98 7.92
N ARG A 238 6.46 -1.37 8.93
CA ARG A 238 7.57 -1.97 9.69
C ARG A 238 7.15 -3.26 10.37
N HIS A 239 6.01 -3.27 11.06
CA HIS A 239 5.51 -4.48 11.71
C HIS A 239 5.28 -5.63 10.71
N ALA A 240 4.76 -5.32 9.53
CA ALA A 240 4.58 -6.29 8.46
C ALA A 240 5.91 -6.84 7.94
N LEU A 241 6.94 -6.00 7.78
CA LEU A 241 8.28 -6.46 7.42
C LEU A 241 8.87 -7.38 8.49
N ASP A 242 8.76 -7.04 9.77
CA ASP A 242 9.21 -7.90 10.88
C ASP A 242 8.50 -9.26 10.89
N LYS A 243 7.20 -9.28 10.55
CA LYS A 243 6.41 -10.51 10.39
C LYS A 243 6.88 -11.34 9.19
N ALA A 244 7.09 -10.71 8.04
CA ALA A 244 7.58 -11.39 6.84
C ALA A 244 8.98 -11.98 7.06
N LEU A 245 9.89 -11.26 7.73
CA LEU A 245 11.22 -11.74 8.09
C LEU A 245 11.16 -12.93 9.06
N ARG A 246 10.21 -12.92 10.01
CA ARG A 246 9.98 -14.08 10.90
C ARG A 246 9.48 -15.30 10.15
N ILE A 247 8.50 -15.15 9.25
CA ILE A 247 8.02 -16.24 8.39
C ILE A 247 9.19 -16.82 7.59
N LYS A 248 9.97 -15.94 6.94
CA LYS A 248 11.16 -16.30 6.17
C LYS A 248 12.17 -17.11 6.98
N LYS A 249 12.51 -16.65 8.19
CA LYS A 249 13.51 -17.30 9.06
C LYS A 249 13.01 -18.61 9.67
N GLY A 250 11.72 -18.70 10.00
CA GLY A 250 11.14 -19.87 10.67
C GLY A 250 10.85 -21.01 9.70
N ILE A 251 9.96 -20.78 8.74
CA ILE A 251 9.39 -21.82 7.87
C ILE A 251 9.67 -21.58 6.37
N GLY A 252 10.32 -20.47 6.04
CA GLY A 252 10.57 -20.06 4.66
C GLY A 252 9.34 -19.52 3.93
N PHE A 253 9.58 -18.91 2.77
CA PHE A 253 8.55 -18.53 1.82
C PHE A 253 8.23 -19.69 0.86
N THR A 254 7.00 -19.74 0.37
CA THR A 254 6.60 -20.72 -0.66
C THR A 254 6.99 -20.23 -2.05
N THR A 255 7.27 -21.12 -3.01
CA THR A 255 7.61 -20.75 -4.40
C THR A 255 6.38 -20.51 -5.28
N LYS A 256 5.20 -20.94 -4.83
CA LYS A 256 3.90 -20.70 -5.46
C LYS A 256 2.83 -20.59 -4.38
N VAL A 257 1.76 -19.86 -4.65
CA VAL A 257 0.63 -19.82 -3.71
C VAL A 257 -0.07 -21.18 -3.73
N THR A 258 -0.30 -21.75 -2.54
CA THR A 258 -1.01 -23.02 -2.31
C THR A 258 -2.23 -22.77 -1.41
N GLU A 259 -2.96 -23.82 -1.09
CA GLU A 259 -4.05 -23.81 -0.11
C GLU A 259 -3.60 -23.31 1.26
N GLU A 260 -2.37 -23.65 1.65
CA GLU A 260 -1.81 -23.38 2.98
C GLU A 260 -0.97 -22.11 3.01
N ARG A 261 -0.21 -21.81 1.93
CA ARG A 261 0.77 -20.71 1.92
C ARG A 261 0.56 -19.68 0.80
N MET A 262 0.78 -18.39 1.08
CA MET A 262 0.66 -17.25 0.17
C MET A 262 1.94 -16.42 0.03
N ALA A 263 2.82 -16.39 1.04
CA ALA A 263 4.00 -15.55 0.98
C ALA A 263 5.05 -16.10 0.01
N LEU A 264 5.18 -15.44 -1.14
CA LEU A 264 6.17 -15.74 -2.19
C LEU A 264 7.57 -15.25 -1.82
N PRO A 265 8.63 -15.66 -2.53
CA PRO A 265 10.00 -15.22 -2.21
C PRO A 265 10.18 -13.69 -2.33
N THR A 266 9.30 -13.03 -3.08
CA THR A 266 9.24 -11.59 -3.28
C THR A 266 8.38 -10.84 -2.24
N ALA A 267 7.84 -11.52 -1.22
CA ALA A 267 6.86 -10.98 -0.27
C ALA A 267 7.33 -9.73 0.50
N LEU A 268 8.65 -9.50 0.62
CA LEU A 268 9.22 -8.31 1.27
C LEU A 268 9.11 -7.04 0.42
N ARG A 269 9.12 -7.16 -0.92
CA ARG A 269 9.33 -6.02 -1.83
C ARG A 269 8.24 -4.95 -1.73
N ASN A 270 6.98 -5.34 -1.88
CA ASN A 270 5.87 -4.38 -1.84
C ASN A 270 5.67 -3.73 -0.46
N PRO A 271 5.68 -4.48 0.65
CA PRO A 271 5.67 -3.89 1.99
C PRO A 271 6.84 -2.93 2.22
N ALA A 272 8.05 -3.28 1.75
CA ALA A 272 9.22 -2.43 1.87
C ALA A 272 9.06 -1.11 1.08
N ILE A 273 8.61 -1.18 -0.18
CA ILE A 273 8.33 0.01 -1.00
C ILE A 273 7.36 0.95 -0.29
N MET A 274 6.23 0.44 0.22
CA MET A 274 5.23 1.28 0.90
C MET A 274 5.75 1.84 2.22
N THR A 275 6.53 1.06 2.97
CA THR A 275 7.15 1.52 4.22
C THR A 275 8.13 2.66 3.97
N CYS A 276 9.05 2.51 2.99
CA CYS A 276 9.97 3.58 2.60
C CYS A 276 9.21 4.87 2.21
N ARG A 277 8.13 4.74 1.41
CA ARG A 277 7.30 5.88 0.99
C ARG A 277 6.65 6.58 2.19
N ALA A 278 6.02 5.83 3.08
CA ALA A 278 5.39 6.39 4.26
C ALA A 278 6.41 7.11 5.15
N VAL A 279 7.55 6.46 5.44
CA VAL A 279 8.63 7.03 6.26
C VAL A 279 9.15 8.35 5.68
N LEU A 280 9.44 8.41 4.38
CA LEU A 280 9.94 9.64 3.75
C LEU A 280 8.91 10.78 3.78
N LEU A 281 7.62 10.46 3.71
CA LEU A 281 6.57 11.47 3.86
C LEU A 281 6.44 11.99 5.29
N VAL A 282 6.51 11.10 6.29
CA VAL A 282 6.56 11.52 7.71
C VAL A 282 7.79 12.42 7.91
N TYR A 283 8.95 12.01 7.40
CA TYR A 283 10.19 12.79 7.47
C TYR A 283 10.00 14.18 6.88
N SER A 284 9.41 14.26 5.68
CA SER A 284 9.14 15.52 4.97
C SER A 284 8.17 16.44 5.71
N LEU A 285 7.31 15.92 6.58
CA LEU A 285 6.34 16.70 7.35
C LEU A 285 6.86 17.12 8.73
N CYS A 286 8.02 16.60 9.18
CA CYS A 286 8.58 16.91 10.50
C CYS A 286 8.81 18.41 10.73
N PRO A 287 9.40 19.18 9.79
CA PRO A 287 9.59 20.62 9.99
C PRO A 287 8.29 21.39 10.22
N GLU A 288 7.23 21.07 9.47
CA GLU A 288 5.92 21.72 9.65
C GLU A 288 5.29 21.35 10.99
N MET A 289 5.38 20.09 11.42
CA MET A 289 4.89 19.69 12.75
C MET A 289 5.65 20.39 13.87
N GLN A 290 6.96 20.58 13.72
CA GLN A 290 7.80 21.36 14.63
C GLN A 290 7.38 22.85 14.65
N ARG A 291 7.12 23.45 13.48
CA ARG A 291 6.61 24.83 13.35
C ARG A 291 5.27 25.02 14.06
N GLN A 292 4.39 24.03 13.96
CA GLN A 292 3.11 23.95 14.67
C GLN A 292 3.25 23.64 16.18
N ARG A 293 4.48 23.62 16.71
CA ARG A 293 4.82 23.35 18.11
C ARG A 293 4.27 22.01 18.61
N ARG A 294 4.18 21.02 17.71
CA ARG A 294 3.82 19.65 18.08
C ARG A 294 5.07 18.93 18.62
N LEU A 295 4.83 17.94 19.47
CA LEU A 295 5.86 17.04 19.98
C LEU A 295 6.01 15.84 19.02
N PRO A 296 7.22 15.29 18.87
CA PRO A 296 7.40 14.03 18.15
C PRO A 296 6.67 12.88 18.85
N PRO A 297 6.18 11.84 18.12
CA PRO A 297 5.34 10.77 18.67
C PRO A 297 5.90 10.02 19.89
N GLU A 298 7.22 9.81 19.94
CA GLU A 298 7.90 9.04 21.00
C GLU A 298 8.49 9.95 22.10
N GLY A 299 8.19 11.25 22.06
CA GLY A 299 8.86 12.25 22.88
C GLY A 299 10.29 12.55 22.41
N GLY A 300 11.01 13.40 23.14
CA GLY A 300 12.36 13.83 22.77
C GLY A 300 12.40 14.97 21.75
N SER A 301 13.47 15.03 20.95
CA SER A 301 13.69 16.07 19.94
C SER A 301 13.26 15.61 18.54
N TRP A 302 12.90 16.58 17.69
CA TRP A 302 12.59 16.32 16.29
C TRP A 302 13.79 15.75 15.52
N ASP A 303 15.02 16.14 15.88
CA ASP A 303 16.24 15.59 15.28
C ASP A 303 16.39 14.09 15.56
N ALA A 304 16.18 13.67 16.82
CA ALA A 304 16.23 12.26 17.19
C ALA A 304 15.15 11.45 16.46
N TYR A 305 13.95 12.02 16.31
CA TYR A 305 12.88 11.39 15.56
C TYR A 305 13.22 11.26 14.06
N ARG A 306 13.81 12.30 13.44
CA ARG A 306 14.28 12.23 12.05
C ARG A 306 15.39 11.18 11.86
N THR A 307 16.33 11.05 12.79
CA THR A 307 17.34 9.97 12.77
C THR A 307 16.68 8.59 12.85
N LYS A 308 15.69 8.40 13.72
CA LYS A 308 14.92 7.15 13.78
C LYS A 308 14.23 6.84 12.45
N LEU A 309 13.58 7.84 11.84
CA LEU A 309 12.93 7.65 10.53
C LEU A 309 13.92 7.21 9.45
N LEU A 310 15.14 7.77 9.41
CA LEU A 310 16.16 7.31 8.46
C LEU A 310 16.61 5.86 8.75
N ALA A 311 16.72 5.45 10.01
CA ALA A 311 17.00 4.05 10.36
C ALA A 311 15.85 3.11 9.93
N ASP A 312 14.59 3.54 10.09
CA ASP A 312 13.41 2.79 9.65
C ASP A 312 13.36 2.69 8.11
N PHE A 313 13.78 3.76 7.42
CA PHE A 313 13.97 3.76 5.97
C PHE A 313 15.05 2.76 5.54
N ASP A 314 16.23 2.78 6.16
CA ASP A 314 17.34 1.89 5.81
C ASP A 314 16.99 0.42 6.02
N PHE A 315 16.25 0.12 7.10
CA PHE A 315 15.70 -1.22 7.37
C PHE A 315 14.78 -1.68 6.23
N ALA A 316 13.81 -0.85 5.83
CA ALA A 316 12.89 -1.19 4.76
C ALA A 316 13.60 -1.29 3.40
N LEU A 317 14.52 -0.38 3.09
CA LEU A 317 15.29 -0.42 1.84
C LEU A 317 16.15 -1.68 1.75
N THR A 318 16.77 -2.11 2.84
CA THR A 318 17.52 -3.37 2.90
C THR A 318 16.62 -4.57 2.57
N ALA A 319 15.41 -4.61 3.13
CA ALA A 319 14.44 -5.67 2.82
C ALA A 319 13.95 -5.65 1.36
N LEU A 320 13.82 -4.46 0.74
CA LEU A 320 13.46 -4.31 -0.67
C LEU A 320 14.55 -4.87 -1.60
N LEU A 321 15.81 -4.57 -1.28
CA LEU A 321 16.97 -4.90 -2.10
C LEU A 321 17.53 -6.29 -1.82
N GLU A 322 16.92 -7.05 -0.91
CA GLU A 322 17.36 -8.39 -0.60
C GLU A 322 17.32 -9.27 -1.86
N PRO A 323 18.42 -9.96 -2.21
CA PRO A 323 18.45 -10.87 -3.33
C PRO A 323 17.39 -11.96 -3.19
N VAL A 324 16.69 -12.23 -4.29
CA VAL A 324 15.69 -13.29 -4.36
C VAL A 324 16.07 -14.20 -5.51
N SER A 325 16.25 -15.49 -5.24
CA SER A 325 16.52 -16.49 -6.27
C SER A 325 15.26 -17.29 -6.59
N LYS A 326 15.09 -17.62 -7.87
CA LYS A 326 14.11 -18.61 -8.32
C LYS A 326 14.54 -20.02 -7.86
N ALA A 327 13.62 -20.98 -7.98
CA ALA A 327 13.95 -22.39 -7.74
C ALA A 327 15.07 -22.93 -8.64
N SER A 328 15.29 -22.33 -9.81
CA SER A 328 16.39 -22.64 -10.73
C SER A 328 17.76 -22.10 -10.29
N GLY A 329 17.84 -21.31 -9.21
CA GLY A 329 19.05 -20.62 -8.77
C GLY A 329 19.31 -19.29 -9.47
N GLU A 330 18.56 -18.96 -10.53
CA GLU A 330 18.63 -17.63 -11.18
C GLU A 330 18.06 -16.54 -10.28
N ASP A 331 18.54 -15.31 -10.46
CA ASP A 331 17.95 -14.14 -9.80
C ASP A 331 16.51 -13.90 -10.28
N TRP A 332 15.66 -13.55 -9.32
CA TRP A 332 14.33 -13.02 -9.56
C TRP A 332 14.44 -11.49 -9.63
N PRO A 333 14.51 -10.87 -10.81
CA PRO A 333 14.74 -9.42 -10.90
C PRO A 333 13.57 -8.62 -10.31
N LEU A 334 13.84 -7.36 -9.98
CA LEU A 334 12.78 -6.38 -9.74
C LEU A 334 11.97 -6.20 -11.03
N SER A 335 10.64 -6.18 -10.91
CA SER A 335 9.77 -5.79 -12.03
C SER A 335 10.01 -4.32 -12.40
N ASN A 336 9.56 -3.90 -13.59
CA ASN A 336 9.68 -2.50 -14.00
C ASN A 336 8.98 -1.55 -13.02
N ASP A 337 7.82 -1.94 -12.47
CA ASP A 337 7.13 -1.16 -11.44
C ASP A 337 7.96 -1.04 -10.15
N HIS A 338 8.60 -2.13 -9.69
CA HIS A 338 9.48 -2.07 -8.52
C HIS A 338 10.70 -1.17 -8.79
N LYS A 339 11.32 -1.25 -9.97
CA LYS A 339 12.45 -0.39 -10.35
C LYS A 339 12.04 1.08 -10.37
N ARG A 340 10.88 1.41 -10.95
CA ARG A 340 10.33 2.76 -10.92
C ARG A 340 10.13 3.25 -9.48
N SER A 341 9.50 2.44 -8.63
CA SER A 341 9.29 2.81 -7.22
C SER A 341 10.60 2.99 -6.46
N LEU A 342 11.61 2.16 -6.71
CA LEU A 342 12.94 2.31 -6.11
C LEU A 342 13.59 3.64 -6.51
N VAL A 343 13.54 4.01 -7.79
CA VAL A 343 14.04 5.31 -8.27
C VAL A 343 13.30 6.47 -7.63
N GLN A 344 11.96 6.40 -7.54
CA GLN A 344 11.15 7.44 -6.91
C GLN A 344 11.47 7.61 -5.42
N ILE A 345 11.69 6.50 -4.71
CA ILE A 345 12.07 6.49 -3.29
C ILE A 345 13.46 7.11 -3.09
N CYS A 346 14.45 6.71 -3.88
CA CYS A 346 15.80 7.28 -3.82
C CYS A 346 15.80 8.77 -4.19
N LEU A 347 14.97 9.19 -5.15
CA LEU A 347 14.81 10.60 -5.51
C LEU A 347 14.22 11.40 -4.35
N HIS A 348 13.16 10.91 -3.73
CA HIS A 348 12.56 11.55 -2.56
C HIS A 348 13.58 11.65 -1.41
N LEU A 349 14.32 10.57 -1.11
CA LEU A 349 15.38 10.60 -0.11
C LEU A 349 16.46 11.64 -0.44
N GLY A 350 16.99 11.67 -1.67
CA GLY A 350 18.00 12.66 -2.06
C GLY A 350 17.48 14.11 -2.02
N LEU A 351 16.16 14.29 -2.14
CA LEU A 351 15.52 15.59 -1.99
C LEU A 351 15.35 16.02 -0.54
N VAL A 352 15.23 15.12 0.44
CA VAL A 352 14.94 15.49 1.85
C VAL A 352 16.07 15.16 2.84
N ALA A 353 16.98 14.26 2.48
CA ALA A 353 18.15 13.87 3.25
C ALA A 353 19.35 13.77 2.28
N PRO A 354 19.78 14.90 1.70
CA PRO A 354 20.88 14.93 0.74
C PRO A 354 22.15 14.33 1.33
N ALA A 355 22.90 13.63 0.49
CA ALA A 355 24.13 12.91 0.85
C ALA A 355 23.94 11.76 1.85
N HIS A 356 22.69 11.31 2.12
CA HIS A 356 22.45 10.07 2.86
C HIS A 356 23.16 8.89 2.19
N ALA A 357 23.93 8.15 2.99
CA ALA A 357 24.61 6.94 2.56
C ALA A 357 23.60 5.79 2.53
N LEU A 358 23.46 5.12 1.38
CA LEU A 358 22.55 4.00 1.27
C LEU A 358 23.11 2.78 2.01
N PRO A 359 22.26 1.97 2.67
CA PRO A 359 22.69 0.82 3.47
C PRO A 359 23.39 -0.26 2.61
N GLN A 360 23.12 -0.25 1.31
CA GLN A 360 23.81 -1.05 0.29
C GLN A 360 23.71 -0.34 -1.07
N PRO A 361 24.58 -0.67 -2.04
CA PRO A 361 24.48 -0.12 -3.38
C PRO A 361 23.12 -0.42 -4.01
N VAL A 362 22.44 0.62 -4.50
CA VAL A 362 21.21 0.51 -5.26
C VAL A 362 21.57 0.42 -6.74
N VAL A 363 21.32 -0.73 -7.34
CA VAL A 363 21.51 -0.98 -8.78
C VAL A 363 20.13 -1.03 -9.44
N VAL A 364 19.79 -0.01 -10.23
CA VAL A 364 18.51 0.04 -10.95
C VAL A 364 18.65 -0.63 -12.32
N ASP A 365 19.71 -0.29 -13.04
CA ASP A 365 20.16 -0.87 -14.30
C ASP A 365 21.67 -0.62 -14.50
N ALA A 366 22.17 -0.94 -15.69
CA ALA A 366 23.60 -0.83 -16.02
C ALA A 366 24.15 0.60 -15.90
N ASP A 367 23.30 1.62 -16.09
CA ASP A 367 23.72 3.03 -16.15
C ASP A 367 23.38 3.80 -14.87
N LEU A 368 22.60 3.20 -13.95
CA LEU A 368 22.16 3.81 -12.71
C LEU A 368 22.44 2.92 -11.49
N THR A 369 23.65 3.10 -10.95
CA THR A 369 24.07 2.62 -9.63
C THR A 369 24.29 3.78 -8.66
N LEU A 370 23.79 3.64 -7.44
CA LEU A 370 23.85 4.65 -6.38
C LEU A 370 24.45 4.06 -5.10
N HIS A 371 25.38 4.78 -4.51
CA HIS A 371 25.90 4.50 -3.16
C HIS A 371 25.41 5.53 -2.13
N THR A 372 25.11 6.73 -2.62
CA THR A 372 24.67 7.89 -1.85
C THR A 372 23.66 8.66 -2.69
N VAL A 373 22.76 9.40 -2.05
CA VAL A 373 21.78 10.25 -2.75
C VAL A 373 22.12 11.75 -2.60
N ASN A 374 23.11 12.20 -3.36
CA ASN A 374 23.52 13.61 -3.43
C ASN A 374 22.82 14.36 -4.59
N ASP A 375 23.12 15.65 -4.78
CA ASP A 375 22.50 16.48 -5.84
C ASP A 375 22.74 15.92 -7.27
N GLU A 376 23.89 15.26 -7.51
CA GLU A 376 24.16 14.58 -8.79
C GLU A 376 23.30 13.33 -8.95
N ALA A 377 23.13 12.54 -7.88
CA ALA A 377 22.22 11.40 -7.89
C ALA A 377 20.78 11.86 -8.16
N VAL A 378 20.33 12.97 -7.56
CA VAL A 378 19.01 13.57 -7.81
C VAL A 378 18.83 13.88 -9.31
N LYS A 379 19.80 14.53 -9.95
CA LYS A 379 19.75 14.81 -11.40
C LYS A 379 19.66 13.53 -12.23
N ARG A 380 20.49 12.53 -11.93
CA ARG A 380 20.48 11.22 -12.65
C ARG A 380 19.15 10.48 -12.47
N LEU A 381 18.60 10.48 -11.26
CA LEU A 381 17.30 9.87 -10.93
C LEU A 381 16.15 10.58 -11.65
N SER A 382 16.15 11.91 -11.65
CA SER A 382 15.14 12.71 -12.36
C SER A 382 15.23 12.50 -13.88
N ALA A 383 16.45 12.50 -14.44
CA ALA A 383 16.67 12.20 -15.85
C ALA A 383 16.16 10.80 -16.21
N TRP A 384 16.45 9.79 -15.38
CA TRP A 384 16.01 8.42 -15.60
C TRP A 384 14.49 8.30 -15.65
N LEU A 385 13.76 8.95 -14.72
CA LEU A 385 12.28 8.92 -14.71
C LEU A 385 11.67 9.59 -15.93
N ALA A 386 12.33 10.64 -16.42
CA ALA A 386 11.80 11.47 -17.47
C ALA A 386 12.06 10.94 -18.90
N VAL A 387 12.64 9.74 -19.03
CA VAL A 387 12.79 9.05 -20.31
C VAL A 387 11.45 8.45 -20.71
N GLU A 388 11.04 8.65 -21.96
CA GLU A 388 9.93 7.92 -22.55
C GLU A 388 10.38 6.54 -23.06
N VAL A 389 9.60 5.52 -22.74
CA VAL A 389 9.75 4.14 -23.22
C VAL A 389 8.40 3.69 -23.73
N ASP A 390 8.33 3.22 -24.97
CA ASP A 390 7.10 2.78 -25.63
C ASP A 390 5.97 3.82 -25.61
N GLY A 391 6.33 5.09 -25.81
CA GLY A 391 5.37 6.22 -25.83
C GLY A 391 4.81 6.59 -24.46
N LYS A 392 5.37 6.06 -23.37
CA LYS A 392 5.01 6.40 -21.99
C LYS A 392 6.24 6.85 -21.23
N LEU A 393 6.13 7.93 -20.46
CA LEU A 393 7.16 8.28 -19.48
C LEU A 393 7.38 7.09 -18.55
N ARG A 394 8.64 6.73 -18.28
CA ARG A 394 8.99 5.63 -17.35
C ARG A 394 8.30 5.81 -16.01
N GLY A 395 8.20 7.06 -15.54
CA GLY A 395 7.41 7.40 -14.38
C GLY A 395 7.33 8.89 -14.13
N ASP A 396 6.59 9.23 -13.09
CA ASP A 396 6.59 10.54 -12.44
C ASP A 396 7.56 10.52 -11.23
N ALA A 397 7.77 11.67 -10.59
CA ALA A 397 8.50 11.75 -9.32
C ALA A 397 7.54 11.65 -8.10
N ASN A 398 6.41 10.94 -8.24
CA ASN A 398 5.33 10.83 -7.23
C ASN A 398 5.01 12.19 -6.57
N ILE A 399 4.95 12.22 -5.24
CA ILE A 399 4.50 13.32 -4.38
C ILE A 399 5.49 14.47 -4.43
N ILE A 400 6.78 14.17 -4.26
CA ILE A 400 7.82 15.20 -4.20
C ILE A 400 7.91 15.96 -5.53
N GLY A 401 7.61 15.28 -6.64
CA GLY A 401 7.52 15.90 -7.97
C GLY A 401 6.18 16.54 -8.31
N SER A 402 5.14 16.38 -7.49
CA SER A 402 3.79 16.90 -7.77
C SER A 402 3.25 17.82 -6.67
N ALA A 403 3.96 18.02 -5.56
CA ALA A 403 3.47 18.80 -4.44
C ALA A 403 3.12 20.24 -4.83
N SER A 404 1.92 20.67 -4.40
CA SER A 404 1.38 22.01 -4.55
C SER A 404 1.01 22.65 -3.22
N LYS A 405 1.09 21.92 -2.10
CA LYS A 405 0.86 22.46 -0.74
C LYS A 405 2.05 23.32 -0.27
N PRO A 406 1.87 24.64 -0.01
CA PRO A 406 2.99 25.53 0.33
C PRO A 406 3.81 25.09 1.56
N ASP A 407 3.16 24.70 2.64
CA ASP A 407 3.84 24.31 3.89
C ASP A 407 4.66 23.02 3.72
N PHE A 408 4.23 22.12 2.82
CA PHE A 408 5.00 20.92 2.48
C PHE A 408 6.24 21.27 1.66
N ILE A 409 6.10 22.16 0.66
CA ILE A 409 7.23 22.68 -0.13
C ILE A 409 8.29 23.27 0.81
N ARG A 410 7.89 24.15 1.74
CA ARG A 410 8.81 24.72 2.74
C ARG A 410 9.43 23.67 3.65
N SER A 411 8.69 22.62 4.01
CA SER A 411 9.23 21.56 4.86
C SER A 411 10.30 20.74 4.14
N VAL A 412 10.12 20.48 2.85
CA VAL A 412 11.15 19.84 2.01
C VAL A 412 12.42 20.71 1.98
N GLU A 413 12.28 22.02 1.79
CA GLU A 413 13.41 22.97 1.81
C GLU A 413 14.12 23.02 3.17
N ALA A 414 13.36 23.00 4.28
CA ALA A 414 13.92 22.95 5.62
C ALA A 414 14.75 21.67 5.82
N CYS A 415 14.21 20.51 5.41
CA CYS A 415 14.95 19.24 5.45
C CYS A 415 16.26 19.28 4.64
N ARG A 416 16.26 19.95 3.47
CA ARG A 416 17.47 20.14 2.64
C ARG A 416 18.51 21.03 3.30
N THR A 417 18.07 22.14 3.87
CA THR A 417 18.94 23.14 4.51
C THR A 417 19.64 22.56 5.72
N ASP A 418 18.90 21.85 6.58
CA ASP A 418 19.44 21.18 7.78
C ASP A 418 20.53 20.15 7.44
N SER A 419 20.49 19.60 6.22
CA SER A 419 21.39 18.56 5.74
C SER A 419 22.55 19.09 4.88
N GLY A 420 22.63 20.41 4.64
CA GLY A 420 23.73 21.04 3.90
C GLY A 420 23.69 20.88 2.37
N ALA A 421 22.51 20.66 1.77
CA ALA A 421 22.38 20.62 0.31
C ALA A 421 22.73 21.94 -0.37
N THR A 422 23.21 21.86 -1.62
CA THR A 422 23.58 23.03 -2.43
C THR A 422 22.52 23.41 -3.47
N ALA A 423 21.76 22.45 -3.98
CA ALA A 423 20.71 22.70 -4.97
C ALA A 423 19.34 23.04 -4.32
N ASP A 424 18.63 24.02 -4.90
CA ASP A 424 17.30 24.45 -4.46
C ASP A 424 16.20 23.49 -4.95
N TYR A 425 15.32 23.08 -4.04
CA TYR A 425 14.15 22.27 -4.36
C TYR A 425 13.19 22.96 -5.32
N ARG A 426 13.00 24.29 -5.21
CA ARG A 426 12.13 25.04 -6.13
C ARG A 426 12.69 25.04 -7.54
N GLU A 427 14.00 25.24 -7.69
CA GLU A 427 14.67 25.17 -9.00
C GLU A 427 14.50 23.78 -9.60
N TRP A 428 14.78 22.73 -8.82
CA TRP A 428 14.52 21.35 -9.24
C TRP A 428 13.07 21.16 -9.67
N ARG A 429 12.10 21.67 -8.91
CA ARG A 429 10.68 21.51 -9.21
C ARG A 429 10.26 22.20 -10.51
N ARG A 430 10.85 23.36 -10.82
CA ARG A 430 10.64 24.08 -12.09
C ARG A 430 11.29 23.35 -13.27
N GLU A 431 12.53 22.90 -13.12
CA GLU A 431 13.27 22.16 -14.16
C GLU A 431 12.58 20.85 -14.51
N TRP A 432 12.13 20.11 -13.49
CA TRP A 432 11.58 18.76 -13.64
C TRP A 432 10.05 18.74 -13.61
N PHE A 433 9.37 19.81 -14.05
CA PHE A 433 7.90 19.87 -14.08
C PHE A 433 7.26 18.70 -14.86
N ARG A 434 7.96 18.17 -15.89
CA ARG A 434 7.52 16.97 -16.63
C ARG A 434 7.37 15.71 -15.77
N LEU A 435 7.98 15.66 -14.58
CA LEU A 435 7.84 14.58 -13.61
C LEU A 435 6.63 14.76 -12.69
N ASP A 436 5.84 15.82 -12.88
CA ASP A 436 4.60 16.04 -12.15
C ASP A 436 3.53 15.05 -12.62
N ARG A 437 3.04 14.24 -11.69
CA ARG A 437 1.95 13.28 -11.91
C ARG A 437 0.72 13.89 -12.59
N TYR A 438 0.45 15.16 -12.33
CA TYR A 438 -0.71 15.86 -12.84
C TYR A 438 -0.34 16.91 -13.89
N ALA A 439 0.85 16.84 -14.51
CA ALA A 439 1.35 17.81 -15.49
C ALA A 439 0.39 18.15 -16.63
N THR A 440 -0.52 17.22 -16.98
CA THR A 440 -1.53 17.38 -18.03
C THR A 440 -2.78 18.13 -17.61
N VAL A 441 -2.95 18.43 -16.31
CA VAL A 441 -4.08 19.23 -15.80
C VAL A 441 -3.94 20.68 -16.27
N GLU A 442 -5.00 21.21 -16.88
CA GLU A 442 -5.02 22.56 -17.44
C GLU A 442 -4.71 23.63 -16.38
N GLY A 443 -3.80 24.55 -16.72
CA GLY A 443 -3.36 25.64 -15.83
C GLY A 443 -2.51 25.19 -14.64
N ARG A 444 -2.09 23.92 -14.59
CA ARG A 444 -1.34 23.39 -13.44
C ARG A 444 0.05 24.00 -13.34
N ARG A 445 0.75 24.20 -14.45
CA ARG A 445 2.11 24.74 -14.43
C ARG A 445 2.14 26.12 -13.76
N GLU A 446 1.23 26.99 -14.16
CA GLU A 446 1.09 28.35 -13.64
C GLU A 446 0.73 28.33 -12.15
N ARG A 447 -0.18 27.45 -11.73
CA ARG A 447 -0.51 27.26 -10.31
C ARG A 447 0.70 26.80 -9.50
N ILE A 448 1.48 25.84 -10.01
CA ILE A 448 2.69 25.36 -9.33
C ILE A 448 3.73 26.48 -9.22
N GLU A 449 3.98 27.22 -10.30
CA GLU A 449 4.91 28.37 -10.28
C GLU A 449 4.48 29.40 -9.22
N GLN A 450 3.19 29.73 -9.14
CA GLN A 450 2.63 30.57 -8.09
C GLN A 450 2.87 30.01 -6.68
N MET A 451 2.63 28.71 -6.45
CA MET A 451 2.82 28.08 -5.13
C MET A 451 4.30 28.08 -4.71
N LEU A 452 5.22 27.86 -5.65
CA LEU A 452 6.65 27.93 -5.39
C LEU A 452 7.05 29.35 -4.97
N ASP A 453 6.51 30.37 -5.61
CA ASP A 453 6.80 31.77 -5.27
C ASP A 453 6.15 32.18 -3.94
N GLU A 454 4.92 31.77 -3.66
CA GLU A 454 4.23 32.04 -2.39
C GLU A 454 4.94 31.40 -1.19
N SER A 455 5.49 30.20 -1.39
CA SER A 455 6.24 29.51 -0.34
C SER A 455 7.51 30.25 0.13
N SER A 456 7.97 31.27 -0.61
CA SER A 456 9.19 32.05 -0.29
C SER A 456 8.96 33.28 0.60
N LYS A 457 7.70 33.63 0.93
CA LYS A 457 7.32 34.96 1.47
C LYS A 457 7.10 35.04 2.99
N GLU A 458 7.38 33.99 3.76
CA GLU A 458 7.35 33.99 5.24
C GLU A 458 8.68 33.47 5.78
#